data_AF-A0A8T0UQS1-F1
#
_entry.id   AF-A0A8T0UQS1-F1
#
_cell.length_a   1.000
_cell.length_b   1.000
_cell.length_c   1.000
_cell.angle_alpha   90.00
_cell.angle_beta   90.00
_cell.angle_gamma   90.00
#
_symmetry.space_group_name_H-M   'P 1'
#
loop_
_entity.id
_entity.type
_entity.pdbx_description
1 polymer ?
#
loop_
_entity_poly.entity_id
_entity_poly.type
_entity_poly.pdbx_seq_one_letter_code
_entity_poly.pdbx_strand_id
1 'polypeptide(L)'
;MASAAALLKSSFLPKKSEWGASRQVAAPRPVTVSMVVVRASTYADELVKTAKTVASPGRGILAMDESNATCGKRLASIGLENTEANRQAYRTLLVTAPGLGQYISGAILFEETLYQSAVDGRKIVDILAEQGIVPGIKVDKGLVPLAGSNNESWCQGLDGLAAREAAYYQAGARFAKWRTVVSIPNGPSELAVKEAAWGLARYAAISQDNGLVPIVEPEILLDGEHGIERTFEVAQKVWAKEGMFVKNYSY
;
A
#
# COMPACT_ATOMS: atom_id res chain seq x y z
N MET A 1 -12.43 -52.16 63.68
CA MET A 1 -11.72 -51.92 62.40
C MET A 1 -11.61 -50.41 62.21
N ALA A 2 -10.38 -49.90 62.29
CA ALA A 2 -9.96 -48.54 61.93
C ALA A 2 -10.27 -48.27 60.44
N SER A 3 -10.38 -47.05 59.91
CA SER A 3 -9.33 -46.01 59.90
C SER A 3 -9.90 -44.64 59.53
N ALA A 4 -9.21 -43.62 60.04
CA ALA A 4 -9.48 -42.20 60.00
C ALA A 4 -9.29 -41.55 58.61
N ALA A 5 -10.11 -40.53 58.35
CA ALA A 5 -9.86 -39.50 57.36
C ALA A 5 -8.93 -38.44 57.95
N ALA A 6 -7.77 -38.21 57.34
CA ALA A 6 -6.85 -37.14 57.70
C ALA A 6 -6.92 -36.01 56.66
N LEU A 7 -7.71 -34.98 56.96
CA LEU A 7 -7.68 -33.70 56.24
C LEU A 7 -6.54 -32.85 56.82
N LEU A 8 -5.47 -32.70 56.04
CA LEU A 8 -4.35 -31.80 56.32
C LEU A 8 -4.83 -30.34 56.33
N LYS A 9 -4.90 -29.75 57.52
CA LYS A 9 -4.86 -28.29 57.69
C LYS A 9 -3.41 -27.84 57.53
N SER A 10 -3.07 -27.17 56.44
CA SER A 10 -1.87 -26.35 56.39
C SER A 10 -2.26 -24.93 55.95
N SER A 11 -2.13 -24.01 56.88
CA SER A 11 -2.29 -22.57 56.67
C SER A 11 -1.02 -22.03 55.99
N PHE A 12 -1.11 -21.72 54.70
CA PHE A 12 -0.06 -21.02 53.95
C PHE A 12 -0.17 -19.51 54.16
N LEU A 13 0.13 -19.05 55.37
CA LEU A 13 0.45 -17.64 55.59
C LEU A 13 1.91 -17.54 56.06
N PRO A 14 2.78 -16.81 55.31
CA PRO A 14 4.17 -16.65 55.68
C PRO A 14 4.32 -15.85 56.98
N LYS A 15 5.36 -16.17 57.76
CA LYS A 15 5.67 -15.52 59.04
C LYS A 15 6.19 -14.10 58.81
N LYS A 16 5.79 -13.16 59.68
CA LYS A 16 6.16 -11.73 59.65
C LYS A 16 7.67 -11.41 59.63
N SER A 17 8.55 -12.39 59.83
CA SER A 17 10.01 -12.22 59.81
C SER A 17 10.61 -12.13 58.40
N GLU A 18 9.84 -12.33 57.34
CA GLU A 18 10.33 -12.34 55.95
C GLU A 18 10.12 -11.01 55.20
N TRP A 19 9.57 -9.97 55.84
CA TRP A 19 9.25 -8.68 55.22
C TRP A 19 10.41 -7.68 55.11
N GLY A 20 11.67 -8.13 55.21
CA GLY A 20 12.80 -7.21 55.43
C GLY A 20 14.07 -7.45 54.63
N ALA A 21 14.07 -8.24 53.55
CA ALA A 21 15.26 -8.37 52.70
C ALA A 21 15.07 -7.57 51.40
N SER A 22 15.64 -6.37 51.35
CA SER A 22 15.79 -5.61 50.11
C SER A 22 16.68 -6.38 49.14
N ARG A 23 16.08 -7.11 48.19
CA ARG A 23 16.80 -7.60 47.01
C ARG A 23 17.25 -6.38 46.21
N GLN A 24 18.55 -6.16 46.10
CA GLN A 24 19.08 -5.23 45.11
C GLN A 24 18.66 -5.72 43.73
N VAL A 25 17.79 -4.94 43.07
CA VAL A 25 17.42 -5.14 41.68
C VAL A 25 18.64 -4.73 40.86
N ALA A 26 19.27 -5.70 40.19
CA ALA A 26 20.36 -5.40 39.28
C ALA A 26 19.85 -4.42 38.19
N ALA A 27 20.62 -3.36 37.92
CA ALA A 27 20.29 -2.41 36.88
C ALA A 27 20.09 -3.14 35.53
N PRO A 28 19.09 -2.75 34.72
CA PRO A 28 18.88 -3.36 33.41
C PRO A 28 20.14 -3.18 32.58
N ARG A 29 20.68 -4.31 32.07
CA ARG A 29 21.80 -4.27 31.13
C ARG A 29 21.35 -3.51 29.88
N PRO A 30 22.15 -2.59 29.34
CA PRO A 30 21.82 -1.93 28.08
C PRO A 30 21.70 -3.02 27.00
N VAL A 31 20.50 -3.15 26.45
CA VAL A 31 20.27 -3.99 25.27
C VAL A 31 20.83 -3.22 24.09
N THR A 32 22.00 -3.62 23.61
CA THR A 32 22.52 -3.12 22.34
C THR A 32 21.61 -3.65 21.24
N VAL A 33 20.69 -2.82 20.77
CA VAL A 33 19.95 -3.11 19.54
C VAL A 33 20.96 -3.02 18.41
N SER A 34 21.41 -4.18 17.93
CA SER A 34 22.17 -4.24 16.67
C SER A 34 21.24 -3.71 15.59
N MET A 35 21.52 -2.51 15.08
CA MET A 35 20.85 -2.01 13.89
C MET A 35 21.24 -2.96 12.76
N VAL A 36 20.30 -3.82 12.36
CA VAL A 36 20.48 -4.66 11.17
C VAL A 36 20.62 -3.69 10.01
N VAL A 37 21.84 -3.57 9.49
CA VAL A 37 22.09 -2.85 8.24
C VAL A 37 21.44 -3.67 7.15
N VAL A 38 20.25 -3.27 6.74
CA VAL A 38 19.59 -3.91 5.64
C VAL A 38 20.17 -3.32 4.34
N ARG A 39 20.63 -4.21 3.46
CA ARG A 39 21.33 -3.82 2.23
C ARG A 39 20.34 -3.20 1.24
N ALA A 40 20.74 -2.10 0.60
CA ALA A 40 20.01 -1.53 -0.52
C ALA A 40 19.77 -2.58 -1.61
N SER A 41 18.55 -2.63 -2.17
CA SER A 41 18.19 -3.59 -3.20
C SER A 41 19.06 -3.42 -4.45
N THR A 42 19.18 -4.46 -5.27
CA THR A 42 19.90 -4.40 -6.56
C THR A 42 19.32 -3.37 -7.54
N TYR A 43 18.13 -2.84 -7.24
CA TYR A 43 17.42 -1.85 -8.05
C TYR A 43 17.57 -0.42 -7.53
N ALA A 44 18.34 -0.16 -6.47
CA ALA A 44 18.38 1.14 -5.79
C ALA A 44 18.58 2.33 -6.76
N ASP A 45 19.58 2.26 -7.64
CA ASP A 45 19.85 3.33 -8.61
C ASP A 45 18.72 3.47 -9.66
N GLU A 46 18.15 2.35 -10.11
CA GLU A 46 17.05 2.33 -11.07
C GLU A 46 15.75 2.90 -10.46
N LEU A 47 15.46 2.57 -9.21
CA LEU A 47 14.32 3.11 -8.46
C LEU A 47 14.43 4.63 -8.33
N VAL A 48 15.59 5.14 -7.92
CA VAL A 48 15.83 6.60 -7.81
C VAL A 48 15.69 7.27 -9.17
N LYS A 49 16.26 6.69 -10.24
CA LYS A 49 16.14 7.23 -11.60
C LYS A 49 14.69 7.26 -12.06
N THR A 50 13.94 6.20 -11.82
CA THR A 50 12.52 6.09 -12.20
C THR A 50 11.68 7.10 -11.44
N ALA A 51 11.85 7.20 -10.12
CA ALA A 51 11.13 8.16 -9.29
C ALA A 51 11.38 9.61 -9.75
N LYS A 52 12.64 9.97 -10.06
CA LYS A 52 12.99 11.29 -10.62
C LYS A 52 12.37 11.55 -11.99
N THR A 53 12.26 10.52 -12.82
CA THR A 53 11.65 10.63 -14.15
C THR A 53 10.14 10.86 -14.04
N VAL A 54 9.47 10.06 -13.21
CA VAL A 54 8.03 10.17 -12.95
C VAL A 54 7.69 11.51 -12.28
N ALA A 55 8.51 12.00 -11.35
CA ALA A 55 8.32 13.29 -10.70
C ALA A 55 9.02 14.47 -11.42
N SER A 56 9.20 14.39 -12.75
CA SER A 56 9.87 15.45 -13.50
C SER A 56 9.03 16.75 -13.54
N PRO A 57 9.66 17.94 -13.41
CA PRO A 57 8.94 19.21 -13.43
C PRO A 57 8.11 19.42 -14.70
N GLY A 58 6.89 19.94 -14.54
CA GLY A 58 5.98 20.22 -15.66
C GLY A 58 5.27 19.00 -16.23
N ARG A 59 5.49 17.80 -15.66
CA ARG A 59 4.80 16.56 -16.03
C ARG A 59 4.09 15.94 -14.83
N GLY A 60 3.12 15.07 -15.09
CA GLY A 60 2.35 14.34 -14.09
C GLY A 60 2.06 12.90 -14.48
N ILE A 61 1.27 12.20 -13.66
CA ILE A 61 0.89 10.80 -13.88
C ILE A 61 -0.52 10.74 -14.45
N LEU A 62 -0.71 9.95 -15.51
CA LEU A 62 -2.03 9.55 -16.00
C LEU A 62 -2.51 8.29 -15.26
N ALA A 63 -3.55 8.40 -14.44
CA ALA A 63 -4.18 7.25 -13.81
C ALA A 63 -5.24 6.65 -14.76
N MET A 64 -4.87 5.56 -15.46
CA MET A 64 -5.74 4.82 -16.39
C MET A 64 -5.85 3.35 -15.96
N ASP A 65 -5.81 3.12 -14.65
CA ASP A 65 -5.80 1.83 -13.97
C ASP A 65 -7.18 1.39 -13.48
N GLU A 66 -8.25 1.93 -14.07
CA GLU A 66 -9.59 1.46 -13.75
C GLU A 66 -9.71 -0.04 -14.03
N SER A 67 -10.13 -0.79 -13.00
CA SER A 67 -10.50 -2.19 -13.17
C SER A 67 -11.64 -2.34 -14.18
N ASN A 68 -11.84 -3.54 -14.71
CA ASN A 68 -12.92 -3.81 -15.67
C ASN A 68 -14.30 -3.37 -15.16
N ALA A 69 -14.56 -3.51 -13.85
CA ALA A 69 -15.80 -3.04 -13.24
C ALA A 69 -15.91 -1.50 -13.21
N THR A 70 -14.84 -0.80 -12.85
CA THR A 70 -14.82 0.67 -12.81
C THR A 70 -14.88 1.26 -14.21
N CYS A 71 -14.09 0.73 -15.14
CA CYS A 71 -14.10 1.15 -16.55
C CYS A 71 -15.48 0.93 -17.17
N GLY A 72 -16.14 -0.20 -16.87
CA GLY A 72 -17.51 -0.48 -17.30
C GLY A 72 -18.52 0.57 -16.84
N LYS A 73 -18.43 1.07 -15.61
CA LYS A 73 -19.28 2.18 -15.13
C LYS A 73 -19.05 3.47 -15.92
N ARG A 74 -17.80 3.76 -16.31
CA ARG A 74 -17.46 4.93 -17.15
C ARG A 74 -18.01 4.79 -18.56
N LEU A 75 -17.82 3.64 -19.20
CA LEU A 75 -18.37 3.34 -20.52
C LEU A 75 -19.90 3.41 -20.53
N ALA A 76 -20.57 2.83 -19.52
CA ALA A 76 -22.02 2.87 -19.41
C ALA A 76 -22.57 4.30 -19.29
N SER A 77 -21.84 5.21 -18.62
CA SER A 77 -22.26 6.61 -18.47
C SER A 77 -22.35 7.39 -19.80
N ILE A 78 -21.71 6.87 -20.85
CA ILE A 78 -21.76 7.43 -22.21
C ILE A 78 -22.45 6.48 -23.21
N GLY A 79 -23.18 5.47 -22.72
CA GLY A 79 -23.97 4.55 -23.56
C GLY A 79 -23.15 3.47 -24.27
N LEU A 80 -21.92 3.18 -23.83
CA LEU A 80 -21.10 2.09 -24.37
C LEU A 80 -21.13 0.84 -23.49
N GLU A 81 -21.13 -0.33 -24.13
CA GLU A 81 -21.03 -1.62 -23.45
C GLU A 81 -19.62 -1.88 -22.91
N ASN A 82 -19.51 -2.58 -21.78
CA ASN A 82 -18.23 -2.97 -21.18
C ASN A 82 -17.61 -4.21 -21.85
N THR A 83 -17.23 -4.08 -23.12
CA THR A 83 -16.50 -5.12 -23.86
C THR A 83 -15.00 -4.87 -23.80
N GLU A 84 -14.19 -5.92 -23.97
CA GLU A 84 -12.73 -5.80 -24.06
C GLU A 84 -12.30 -4.86 -25.18
N ALA A 85 -12.92 -4.98 -26.37
CA ALA A 85 -12.68 -4.10 -27.51
C ALA A 85 -12.93 -2.62 -27.18
N ASN A 86 -14.00 -2.29 -26.44
CA ASN A 86 -14.27 -0.91 -26.03
C ASN A 86 -13.25 -0.39 -25.01
N ARG A 87 -12.81 -1.23 -24.07
CA ARG A 87 -11.73 -0.87 -23.13
C ARG A 87 -10.41 -0.66 -23.87
N GLN A 88 -10.06 -1.55 -24.79
CA GLN A 88 -8.88 -1.45 -25.65
C GLN A 88 -8.89 -0.16 -26.48
N ALA A 89 -10.01 0.14 -27.14
CA ALA A 89 -10.18 1.34 -27.95
C ALA A 89 -10.04 2.62 -27.09
N TYR A 90 -10.63 2.62 -25.89
CA TYR A 90 -10.49 3.73 -24.95
C TYR A 90 -9.03 3.93 -24.51
N ARG A 91 -8.33 2.85 -24.12
CA ARG A 91 -6.91 2.92 -23.74
C ARG A 91 -6.03 3.35 -24.91
N THR A 92 -6.30 2.86 -26.11
CA THR A 92 -5.63 3.27 -27.35
C THR A 92 -5.79 4.77 -27.59
N LEU A 93 -7.01 5.29 -27.46
CA LEU A 93 -7.29 6.72 -27.61
C LEU A 93 -6.47 7.56 -26.64
N LEU A 94 -6.35 7.13 -25.38
CA LEU A 94 -5.55 7.83 -24.38
C LEU A 94 -4.06 7.83 -24.75
N VAL A 95 -3.47 6.66 -24.98
CA VAL A 95 -2.02 6.53 -25.13
C VAL A 95 -1.49 7.01 -26.47
N THR A 96 -2.35 7.13 -27.50
CA THR A 96 -1.95 7.63 -28.83
C THR A 96 -2.19 9.13 -29.01
N ALA A 97 -2.64 9.84 -27.97
CA ALA A 97 -2.83 11.29 -28.01
C ALA A 97 -1.53 12.02 -28.42
N PRO A 98 -1.55 12.83 -29.50
CA PRO A 98 -0.34 13.51 -29.97
C PRO A 98 0.26 14.43 -28.90
N GLY A 99 1.56 14.25 -28.63
CA GLY A 99 2.29 15.07 -27.66
C GLY A 99 2.00 14.76 -26.19
N LEU A 100 1.32 13.65 -25.87
CA LEU A 100 1.00 13.26 -24.48
C LEU A 100 2.24 13.26 -23.57
N GLY A 101 3.36 12.74 -24.07
CA GLY A 101 4.63 12.68 -23.34
C GLY A 101 5.19 14.03 -22.90
N GLN A 102 4.74 15.16 -23.47
CA GLN A 102 5.14 16.49 -23.03
C GLN A 102 4.64 16.82 -21.61
N TYR A 103 3.53 16.22 -21.21
CA TYR A 103 2.84 16.52 -19.94
C TYR A 103 2.69 15.31 -19.03
N ILE A 104 2.77 14.10 -19.56
CA ILE A 104 2.62 12.87 -18.78
C ILE A 104 3.97 12.17 -18.70
N SER A 105 4.46 11.90 -17.50
CA SER A 105 5.72 11.21 -17.20
C SER A 105 5.55 9.75 -16.83
N GLY A 106 4.37 9.37 -16.32
CA GLY A 106 4.03 8.00 -16.03
C GLY A 106 2.55 7.72 -16.31
N ALA A 107 2.21 6.47 -16.63
CA ALA A 107 0.84 6.03 -16.78
C ALA A 107 0.60 4.79 -15.93
N ILE A 108 -0.36 4.85 -14.99
CA ILE A 108 -0.74 3.68 -14.18
C ILE A 108 -1.73 2.86 -14.99
N LEU A 109 -1.43 1.57 -15.18
CA LEU A 109 -2.22 0.63 -15.95
C LEU A 109 -2.96 -0.34 -15.04
N PHE A 110 -4.06 -0.89 -15.55
CA PHE A 110 -4.66 -2.13 -15.02
C PHE A 110 -3.97 -3.33 -15.68
N GLU A 111 -4.02 -4.50 -15.02
CA GLU A 111 -3.31 -5.72 -15.48
C GLU A 111 -3.70 -6.11 -16.91
N GLU A 112 -4.99 -6.03 -17.27
CA GLU A 112 -5.45 -6.27 -18.66
C GLU A 112 -4.68 -5.39 -19.65
N THR A 113 -4.55 -4.09 -19.35
CA THR A 113 -3.92 -3.08 -20.22
C THR A 113 -2.39 -3.25 -20.31
N LEU A 114 -1.73 -3.70 -19.24
CA LEU A 114 -0.28 -3.94 -19.24
C LEU A 114 0.13 -4.98 -20.30
N TYR A 115 -0.71 -6.00 -20.50
CA TYR A 115 -0.48 -7.07 -21.47
C TYR A 115 -1.22 -6.87 -22.81
N GLN A 116 -1.96 -5.77 -22.97
CA GLN A 116 -2.76 -5.52 -24.17
C GLN A 116 -1.97 -4.81 -25.27
N SER A 117 -2.36 -5.09 -26.51
CA SER A 117 -2.03 -4.25 -27.66
C SER A 117 -3.07 -3.15 -27.86
N ALA A 118 -2.67 -2.02 -28.43
CA ALA A 118 -3.56 -1.04 -28.99
C ALA A 118 -4.30 -1.59 -30.23
N VAL A 119 -5.30 -0.85 -30.71
CA VAL A 119 -6.09 -1.21 -31.90
C VAL A 119 -5.23 -1.35 -33.17
N ASP A 120 -4.09 -0.65 -33.23
CA ASP A 120 -3.11 -0.74 -34.33
C ASP A 120 -2.13 -1.93 -34.20
N GLY A 121 -2.29 -2.75 -33.16
CA GLY A 121 -1.49 -3.96 -32.91
C GLY A 121 -0.23 -3.74 -32.07
N ARG A 122 0.24 -2.50 -31.88
CA ARG A 122 1.41 -2.21 -31.03
C ARG A 122 1.10 -2.43 -29.56
N LYS A 123 2.06 -2.89 -28.75
CA LYS A 123 1.83 -3.04 -27.31
C LYS A 123 1.65 -1.68 -26.67
N ILE A 124 0.69 -1.56 -25.73
CA ILE A 124 0.43 -0.29 -25.04
C ILE A 124 1.68 0.20 -24.30
N VAL A 125 2.43 -0.69 -23.67
CA VAL A 125 3.69 -0.35 -22.98
C VAL A 125 4.75 0.24 -23.91
N ASP A 126 4.81 -0.23 -25.15
CA ASP A 126 5.78 0.25 -26.15
C ASP A 126 5.39 1.67 -26.61
N ILE A 127 4.10 1.92 -26.86
CA ILE A 127 3.58 3.25 -27.23
C ILE A 127 3.88 4.29 -26.13
N LEU A 128 3.75 3.91 -24.86
CA LEU A 128 4.10 4.77 -23.74
C LEU A 128 5.60 5.06 -23.70
N ALA A 129 6.44 4.02 -23.83
CA ALA A 129 7.89 4.13 -23.81
C ALA A 129 8.42 5.00 -24.96
N GLU A 130 7.89 4.87 -26.18
CA GLU A 130 8.21 5.70 -27.35
C GLU A 130 7.97 7.20 -27.08
N GLN A 131 7.00 7.53 -26.23
CA GLN A 131 6.68 8.90 -25.83
C GLN A 131 7.40 9.35 -24.55
N GLY A 132 8.31 8.52 -24.04
CA GLY A 132 9.02 8.79 -22.78
C GLY A 132 8.11 8.76 -21.55
N ILE A 133 6.99 8.04 -21.62
CA ILE A 133 6.05 7.82 -20.51
C ILE A 133 6.40 6.48 -19.85
N VAL A 134 6.68 6.50 -18.56
CA VAL A 134 7.01 5.30 -17.80
C VAL A 134 5.72 4.48 -17.56
N PRO A 135 5.68 3.18 -17.88
CA PRO A 135 4.54 2.34 -17.50
C PRO A 135 4.55 2.02 -16.01
N GLY A 136 3.39 2.13 -15.36
CA GLY A 136 3.16 1.70 -13.99
C GLY A 136 1.97 0.77 -13.89
N ILE A 137 1.82 0.09 -12.74
CA ILE A 137 0.82 -0.96 -12.57
C ILE A 137 0.09 -0.84 -11.23
N LYS A 138 -1.24 -0.94 -11.24
CA LYS A 138 -2.04 -1.13 -10.02
C LYS A 138 -1.88 -2.57 -9.53
N VAL A 139 -1.44 -2.75 -8.29
CA VAL A 139 -1.11 -4.09 -7.74
C VAL A 139 -1.99 -4.51 -6.57
N ASP A 140 -2.78 -3.59 -6.01
CA ASP A 140 -3.76 -3.88 -4.98
C ASP A 140 -4.96 -4.67 -5.54
N LYS A 141 -5.57 -5.50 -4.69
CA LYS A 141 -6.74 -6.32 -5.00
C LYS A 141 -8.04 -5.74 -4.45
N GLY A 142 -8.05 -4.43 -4.18
CA GLY A 142 -9.22 -3.70 -3.72
C GLY A 142 -9.49 -3.78 -2.22
N LEU A 143 -10.54 -3.06 -1.85
CA LEU A 143 -10.94 -2.83 -0.46
C LEU A 143 -11.93 -3.89 0.01
N VAL A 144 -11.79 -4.32 1.26
CA VAL A 144 -12.76 -5.16 1.95
C VAL A 144 -13.05 -4.60 3.35
N PRO A 145 -14.20 -4.94 3.96
CA PRO A 145 -14.53 -4.49 5.31
C PRO A 145 -13.46 -4.86 6.33
N LEU A 146 -13.13 -3.91 7.19
CA LEU A 146 -12.21 -4.11 8.30
C LEU A 146 -12.98 -4.61 9.52
N ALA A 147 -12.78 -5.88 9.89
CA ALA A 147 -13.42 -6.49 11.05
C ALA A 147 -13.03 -5.76 12.34
N GLY A 148 -14.01 -5.54 13.23
CA GLY A 148 -13.79 -4.81 14.48
C GLY A 148 -13.64 -3.29 14.32
N SER A 149 -13.95 -2.75 13.14
CA SER A 149 -13.98 -1.32 12.87
C SER A 149 -15.42 -0.78 12.74
N ASN A 150 -15.54 0.55 12.65
CA ASN A 150 -16.83 1.21 12.45
C ASN A 150 -17.15 1.34 10.94
N ASN A 151 -17.39 0.23 10.25
CA ASN A 151 -17.62 0.24 8.79
C ASN A 151 -16.46 0.90 8.00
N GLU A 152 -15.23 0.68 8.47
CA GLU A 152 -14.02 1.06 7.75
C GLU A 152 -13.55 -0.11 6.88
N SER A 153 -12.58 0.13 6.01
CA SER A 153 -12.07 -0.86 5.05
C SER A 153 -10.56 -1.00 5.17
N TRP A 154 -10.04 -2.13 4.72
CA TRP A 154 -8.61 -2.33 4.46
C TRP A 154 -8.40 -2.87 3.06
N CYS A 155 -7.18 -2.77 2.53
CA CYS A 155 -6.87 -3.13 1.16
C CYS A 155 -6.10 -4.46 1.10
N GLN A 156 -6.51 -5.34 0.20
CA GLN A 156 -5.91 -6.67 0.01
C GLN A 156 -4.88 -6.66 -1.12
N GLY A 157 -4.05 -7.71 -1.18
CA GLY A 157 -3.17 -7.97 -2.33
C GLY A 157 -1.74 -8.40 -2.01
N LEU A 158 -1.34 -8.45 -0.74
CA LEU A 158 0.04 -8.79 -0.35
C LEU A 158 0.40 -10.24 -0.71
N ASP A 159 -0.58 -11.15 -0.66
CA ASP A 159 -0.38 -12.54 -1.02
C ASP A 159 0.04 -12.68 -2.49
N GLY A 160 1.21 -13.26 -2.70
CA GLY A 160 1.83 -13.43 -4.01
C GLY A 160 2.28 -12.13 -4.68
N LEU A 161 2.34 -11.00 -3.98
CA LEU A 161 2.67 -9.69 -4.56
C LEU A 161 4.05 -9.70 -5.24
N ALA A 162 5.08 -10.22 -4.57
CA ALA A 162 6.45 -10.26 -5.11
C ALA A 162 6.52 -10.98 -6.47
N ALA A 163 5.86 -12.14 -6.60
CA ALA A 163 5.84 -12.88 -7.86
C ALA A 163 5.11 -12.12 -8.98
N ARG A 164 4.02 -11.41 -8.65
CA ARG A 164 3.31 -10.57 -9.62
C ARG A 164 4.16 -9.38 -10.05
N GLU A 165 4.78 -8.67 -9.12
CA GLU A 165 5.62 -7.51 -9.43
C GLU A 165 6.86 -7.88 -10.23
N ALA A 166 7.48 -9.02 -9.95
CA ALA A 166 8.54 -9.56 -10.81
C ALA A 166 8.03 -9.78 -12.25
N ALA A 167 6.83 -10.33 -12.43
CA ALA A 167 6.22 -10.50 -13.76
C ALA A 167 5.87 -9.14 -14.42
N TYR A 168 5.38 -8.17 -13.66
CA TYR A 168 5.06 -6.83 -14.16
C TYR A 168 6.31 -6.05 -14.57
N TYR A 169 7.40 -6.19 -13.82
CA TYR A 169 8.69 -5.63 -14.17
C TYR A 169 9.18 -6.17 -15.53
N GLN A 170 9.07 -7.48 -15.75
CA GLN A 170 9.39 -8.12 -17.04
C GLN A 170 8.45 -7.66 -18.17
N ALA A 171 7.19 -7.32 -17.85
CA ALA A 171 6.22 -6.78 -18.79
C ALA A 171 6.43 -5.28 -19.11
N GLY A 172 7.38 -4.61 -18.46
CA GLY A 172 7.75 -3.22 -18.73
C GLY A 172 7.30 -2.19 -17.69
N ALA A 173 6.59 -2.61 -16.64
CA ALA A 173 6.27 -1.70 -15.54
C ALA A 173 7.55 -1.29 -14.77
N ARG A 174 7.61 -0.06 -14.29
CA ARG A 174 8.72 0.46 -13.47
C ARG A 174 8.28 1.15 -12.18
N PHE A 175 6.97 1.36 -12.03
CA PHE A 175 6.39 1.77 -10.77
C PHE A 175 5.09 1.03 -10.52
N ALA A 176 4.69 0.95 -9.27
CA ALA A 176 3.46 0.31 -8.84
C ALA A 176 2.57 1.33 -8.13
N LYS A 177 1.29 0.99 -7.99
CA LYS A 177 0.34 1.76 -7.20
C LYS A 177 -0.43 0.84 -6.27
N TRP A 178 -0.57 1.27 -5.01
CA TRP A 178 -1.45 0.64 -4.04
C TRP A 178 -2.33 1.68 -3.38
N ARG A 179 -3.65 1.55 -3.59
CA ARG A 179 -4.64 2.41 -2.95
C ARG A 179 -5.22 1.76 -1.70
N THR A 180 -5.14 2.43 -0.57
CA THR A 180 -6.00 2.14 0.60
C THR A 180 -6.86 3.37 0.91
N VAL A 181 -7.90 3.20 1.72
CA VAL A 181 -8.77 4.31 2.13
C VAL A 181 -8.82 4.47 3.63
N VAL A 182 -8.97 5.72 4.05
CA VAL A 182 -9.21 6.11 5.43
C VAL A 182 -10.44 7.01 5.43
N SER A 183 -11.47 6.65 6.21
CA SER A 183 -12.75 7.37 6.22
C SER A 183 -12.80 8.38 7.36
N ILE A 184 -13.25 9.61 7.08
CA ILE A 184 -13.54 10.64 8.10
C ILE A 184 -14.96 10.48 8.70
N PRO A 185 -16.01 10.17 7.92
CA PRO A 185 -17.35 9.94 8.49
C PRO A 185 -17.41 8.74 9.45
N ASN A 186 -16.64 7.70 9.13
CA ASN A 186 -16.67 6.44 9.88
C ASN A 186 -15.57 6.36 10.95
N GLY A 187 -14.63 7.31 10.96
CA GLY A 187 -13.39 7.26 11.73
C GLY A 187 -12.46 8.43 11.36
N PRO A 188 -11.14 8.34 11.46
CA PRO A 188 -10.46 7.09 11.35
C PRO A 188 -10.11 6.51 12.71
N SER A 189 -10.51 5.27 12.93
CA SER A 189 -10.08 4.53 14.11
C SER A 189 -8.55 4.32 14.08
N GLU A 190 -7.94 4.19 15.24
CA GLU A 190 -6.51 3.81 15.33
C GLU A 190 -6.22 2.50 14.59
N LEU A 191 -7.19 1.58 14.56
CA LEU A 191 -7.09 0.32 13.84
C LEU A 191 -6.97 0.56 12.33
N ALA A 192 -7.87 1.34 11.74
CA ALA A 192 -7.85 1.63 10.30
C ALA A 192 -6.60 2.40 9.87
N VAL A 193 -6.18 3.41 10.64
CA VAL A 193 -4.94 4.16 10.35
C VAL A 193 -3.73 3.23 10.42
N LYS A 194 -3.65 2.38 11.45
CA LYS A 194 -2.54 1.42 11.60
C LYS A 194 -2.53 0.38 10.47
N GLU A 195 -3.68 -0.14 10.10
CA GLU A 195 -3.81 -1.14 9.03
C GLU A 195 -3.41 -0.55 7.67
N ALA A 196 -3.89 0.66 7.36
CA ALA A 196 -3.48 1.40 6.16
C ALA A 196 -1.96 1.61 6.12
N ALA A 197 -1.37 2.12 7.20
CA ALA A 197 0.07 2.38 7.28
C ALA A 197 0.90 1.08 7.16
N TRP A 198 0.48 0.01 7.82
CA TRP A 198 1.20 -1.27 7.77
C TRP A 198 1.11 -1.92 6.39
N GLY A 199 -0.08 -1.98 5.80
CA GLY A 199 -0.27 -2.56 4.47
C GLY A 199 0.55 -1.83 3.40
N LEU A 200 0.52 -0.49 3.42
CA LEU A 200 1.29 0.34 2.49
C LEU A 200 2.80 0.17 2.65
N ALA A 201 3.31 0.11 3.88
CA ALA A 201 4.74 -0.09 4.11
C ALA A 201 5.22 -1.48 3.66
N ARG A 202 4.42 -2.53 3.87
CA ARG A 202 4.71 -3.88 3.37
C ARG A 202 4.70 -3.94 1.84
N TYR A 203 3.71 -3.32 1.22
CA TYR A 203 3.63 -3.16 -0.23
C TYR A 203 4.89 -2.45 -0.77
N ALA A 204 5.23 -1.28 -0.21
CA ALA A 204 6.35 -0.47 -0.69
C ALA A 204 7.69 -1.22 -0.64
N ALA A 205 7.96 -1.93 0.46
CA ALA A 205 9.16 -2.74 0.59
C ALA A 205 9.21 -3.88 -0.46
N ILE A 206 8.10 -4.57 -0.69
CA ILE A 206 8.03 -5.63 -1.70
C ILE A 206 8.25 -5.06 -3.11
N SER A 207 7.64 -3.91 -3.44
CA SER A 207 7.85 -3.25 -4.75
C SER A 207 9.30 -2.88 -4.99
N GLN A 208 9.97 -2.29 -4.00
CA GLN A 208 11.38 -1.91 -4.10
C GLN A 208 12.30 -3.12 -4.26
N ASP A 209 12.00 -4.24 -3.59
CA ASP A 209 12.74 -5.50 -3.76
C ASP A 209 12.53 -6.14 -5.14
N ASN A 210 11.43 -5.81 -5.84
CA ASN A 210 11.11 -6.30 -7.18
C ASN A 210 11.30 -5.26 -8.29
N GLY A 211 12.00 -4.15 -8.00
CA GLY A 211 12.41 -3.16 -8.99
C GLY A 211 11.32 -2.17 -9.43
N LEU A 212 10.23 -2.06 -8.67
CA LEU A 212 9.15 -1.11 -8.92
C LEU A 212 9.15 0.02 -7.88
N VAL A 213 9.10 1.27 -8.34
CA VAL A 213 8.87 2.43 -7.46
C VAL A 213 7.45 2.37 -6.88
N PRO A 214 7.24 2.36 -5.56
CA PRO A 214 5.89 2.31 -5.00
C PRO A 214 5.24 3.69 -4.91
N ILE A 215 4.04 3.83 -5.50
CA ILE A 215 3.13 4.94 -5.17
C ILE A 215 2.31 4.52 -3.96
N VAL A 216 2.58 5.17 -2.84
CA VAL A 216 1.91 4.96 -1.55
C VAL A 216 0.69 5.89 -1.48
N GLU A 217 -0.52 5.34 -1.59
CA GLU A 217 -1.77 6.11 -1.70
C GLU A 217 -2.71 5.83 -0.50
N PRO A 218 -2.53 6.53 0.64
CA PRO A 218 -3.49 6.54 1.74
C PRO A 218 -4.59 7.57 1.46
N GLU A 219 -5.57 7.23 0.62
CA GLU A 219 -6.65 8.16 0.28
C GLU A 219 -7.53 8.43 1.51
N ILE A 220 -7.62 9.69 1.89
CA ILE A 220 -8.52 10.15 2.95
C ILE A 220 -9.81 10.59 2.28
N LEU A 221 -10.89 9.86 2.54
CA LEU A 221 -12.19 10.13 1.92
C LEU A 221 -12.72 11.49 2.40
N LEU A 222 -13.18 12.28 1.44
CA LEU A 222 -13.75 13.61 1.67
C LEU A 222 -15.25 13.59 1.93
N ASP A 223 -15.89 12.42 1.84
CA ASP A 223 -17.32 12.24 2.13
C ASP A 223 -17.68 12.80 3.52
N GLY A 224 -18.90 13.34 3.66
CA GLY A 224 -19.42 13.90 4.92
C GLY A 224 -19.49 15.43 4.94
N GLU A 225 -19.77 15.99 6.12
CA GLU A 225 -20.03 17.43 6.33
C GLU A 225 -18.92 18.14 7.14
N HIS A 226 -17.73 17.54 7.22
CA HIS A 226 -16.64 18.05 8.04
C HIS A 226 -15.91 19.22 7.36
N GLY A 227 -15.41 20.17 8.17
CA GLY A 227 -14.63 21.32 7.68
C GLY A 227 -13.19 20.95 7.28
N ILE A 228 -12.52 21.88 6.59
CA ILE A 228 -11.14 21.69 6.11
C ILE A 228 -10.14 21.45 7.25
N GLU A 229 -10.38 22.02 8.43
CA GLU A 229 -9.55 21.83 9.62
C GLU A 229 -9.56 20.36 10.07
N ARG A 230 -10.72 19.70 9.98
CA ARG A 230 -10.83 18.28 10.33
C ARG A 230 -10.13 17.40 9.30
N THR A 231 -10.27 17.72 8.01
CA THR A 231 -9.52 17.03 6.95
C THR A 231 -8.01 17.15 7.19
N PHE A 232 -7.53 18.34 7.54
CA PHE A 232 -6.12 18.58 7.83
C PHE A 232 -5.62 17.79 9.04
N GLU A 233 -6.34 17.82 10.15
CA GLU A 233 -6.00 17.05 11.36
C GLU A 233 -5.86 15.54 11.06
N VAL A 234 -6.83 14.99 10.33
CA VAL A 234 -6.83 13.57 9.95
C VAL A 234 -5.68 13.28 8.98
N ALA A 235 -5.42 14.15 8.00
CA ALA A 235 -4.32 14.00 7.07
C ALA A 235 -2.96 13.99 7.75
N GLN A 236 -2.72 14.93 8.67
CA GLN A 236 -1.49 14.93 9.46
C GLN A 236 -1.31 13.64 10.24
N LYS A 237 -2.36 13.15 10.90
CA LYS A 237 -2.31 11.91 11.67
C LYS A 237 -1.98 10.70 10.79
N VAL A 238 -2.66 10.56 9.66
CA VAL A 238 -2.50 9.44 8.73
C VAL A 238 -1.10 9.44 8.11
N TRP A 239 -0.67 10.58 7.56
CA TRP A 239 0.64 10.70 6.91
C TRP A 239 1.80 10.54 7.89
N ALA A 240 1.67 11.04 9.13
CA ALA A 240 2.68 10.81 10.16
C ALA A 240 2.83 9.32 10.50
N LYS A 241 1.70 8.59 10.60
CA LYS A 241 1.71 7.15 10.87
C LYS A 241 2.31 6.37 9.70
N GLU A 242 1.89 6.68 8.49
CA GLU A 242 2.37 6.06 7.25
C GLU A 242 3.88 6.26 7.09
N GLY A 243 4.37 7.50 7.18
CA GLY A 243 5.80 7.80 7.07
C GLY A 243 6.66 7.09 8.12
N MET A 244 6.14 6.92 9.35
CA MET A 244 6.82 6.13 10.39
C MET A 244 6.93 4.65 10.00
N PHE A 245 5.89 4.05 9.43
CA PHE A 245 5.93 2.65 9.01
C PHE A 245 6.82 2.48 7.79
N VAL A 246 6.69 3.30 6.76
CA VAL A 246 7.54 3.23 5.55
C VAL A 246 9.02 3.31 5.95
N LYS A 247 9.40 4.23 6.84
CA LYS A 247 10.79 4.32 7.35
C LYS A 247 11.28 3.06 8.08
N ASN A 248 10.39 2.29 8.70
CA ASN A 248 10.75 1.07 9.42
C ASN A 248 10.81 -0.17 8.51
N TYR A 249 10.24 -0.11 7.31
CA TYR A 249 10.14 -1.25 6.38
C TYR A 249 10.92 -1.06 5.07
N SER A 250 11.23 0.17 4.67
CA SER A 250 11.96 0.52 3.46
C SER A 250 13.38 1.00 3.77
N TYR A 251 14.28 0.83 2.81
CA TYR A 251 15.72 1.18 2.90
C TYR A 251 16.02 2.58 2.41
#